data_AF-A0A834KIS6-F1
#
_entry.id   AF-A0A834KIS6-F1
#
_cell.length_a   1.000
_cell.length_b   1.000
_cell.length_c   1.000
_cell.angle_alpha   90.00
_cell.angle_beta   90.00
_cell.angle_gamma   90.00
#
_symmetry.space_group_name_H-M   'P 1'
#
loop_
_entity.id
_entity.type
_entity.pdbx_description
1 polymer ?
#
loop_
_entity_poly.entity_id
_entity_poly.type
_entity_poly.pdbx_seq_one_letter_code
_entity_poly.pdbx_strand_id
1 'polypeptide(L)'
;MSDPIATDMIDGIWPFLKSIDWRDPWLALLLTFHIAVTMTALMTRNHANFQIILFLVLLLLVYFTETINEVAATNWMVFSRQQYFDSKGLFISIVFSTPILMNCMIMVASWLYQSSQLMTSLKRAQLRQQAKNRQSNGDLSNANDNTNRQKQE
;
A
#
# COMPACT_ATOMS: atom_id res chain seq x y z
N MET A 1 -29.07 8.15 -25.66
CA MET A 1 -29.57 8.74 -24.40
C MET A 1 -28.59 8.26 -23.35
N SER A 2 -27.58 9.08 -23.03
CA SER A 2 -26.49 8.71 -22.13
C SER A 2 -26.81 9.29 -20.76
N ASP A 3 -26.96 8.44 -19.76
CA ASP A 3 -27.39 8.84 -18.43
C ASP A 3 -26.30 9.68 -17.73
N PRO A 4 -26.60 10.90 -17.22
CA PRO A 4 -25.67 11.66 -16.40
C PRO A 4 -25.76 11.17 -14.93
N ILE A 5 -25.25 9.99 -14.62
CA ILE A 5 -25.38 9.40 -13.26
C ILE A 5 -24.22 9.78 -12.32
N ALA A 6 -23.13 10.34 -12.84
CA ALA A 6 -21.92 10.59 -12.04
C ALA A 6 -21.79 12.00 -11.46
N THR A 7 -22.40 13.03 -12.08
CA THR A 7 -22.22 14.43 -11.69
C THR A 7 -22.96 14.80 -10.42
N ASP A 8 -24.18 14.27 -10.23
CA ASP A 8 -25.08 14.67 -9.15
C ASP A 8 -24.53 14.31 -7.75
N MET A 9 -23.81 13.20 -7.66
CA MET A 9 -23.15 12.78 -6.42
C MET A 9 -21.94 13.65 -6.09
N ILE A 10 -21.14 14.00 -7.10
CA ILE A 10 -19.94 14.83 -6.94
C ILE A 10 -20.33 16.27 -6.59
N ASP A 11 -21.39 16.78 -7.21
CA ASP A 11 -21.97 18.10 -6.95
C ASP A 11 -22.52 18.22 -5.51
N GLY A 12 -22.91 17.12 -4.88
CA GLY A 12 -23.30 17.10 -3.46
C GLY A 12 -22.12 17.04 -2.48
N ILE A 13 -21.02 16.39 -2.85
CA ILE A 13 -19.84 16.19 -1.99
C ILE A 13 -19.07 17.50 -1.78
N TRP A 14 -18.89 18.30 -2.84
CA TRP A 14 -18.17 19.57 -2.77
C TRP A 14 -18.77 20.61 -1.79
N PRO A 15 -20.08 20.94 -1.86
CA PRO A 15 -20.70 21.84 -0.89
C PRO A 15 -20.74 21.23 0.51
N PHE A 16 -20.86 19.91 0.65
CA PHE A 16 -20.75 19.21 1.93
C PHE A 16 -19.36 19.43 2.57
N LEU A 17 -18.27 19.17 1.84
CA LEU A 17 -16.89 19.46 2.26
C LEU A 17 -16.65 20.92 2.63
N LYS A 18 -17.30 21.85 1.92
CA LYS A 18 -17.17 23.28 2.18
C LYS A 18 -17.95 23.73 3.42
N SER A 19 -19.06 23.07 3.73
CA SER A 19 -19.85 23.34 4.95
C SER A 19 -19.21 22.83 6.23
N ILE A 20 -18.17 22.00 6.12
CA ILE A 20 -17.44 21.45 7.27
C ILE A 20 -16.58 22.53 7.88
N ASP A 21 -16.68 22.66 9.21
CA ASP A 21 -15.93 23.65 9.97
C ASP A 21 -14.55 23.09 10.31
N TRP A 22 -13.55 23.39 9.46
CA TRP A 22 -12.17 22.88 9.57
C TRP A 22 -11.42 23.33 10.83
N ARG A 23 -12.07 24.14 11.68
CA ARG A 23 -11.53 24.67 12.93
C ARG A 23 -11.68 23.72 14.12
N ASP A 24 -12.35 22.59 13.94
CA ASP A 24 -12.52 21.62 15.01
C ASP A 24 -11.19 20.91 15.36
N PRO A 25 -10.86 20.77 16.66
CA PRO A 25 -9.58 20.20 17.10
C PRO A 25 -9.38 18.76 16.65
N TRP A 26 -10.46 17.99 16.47
CA TRP A 26 -10.43 16.64 15.90
C TRP A 26 -9.95 16.63 14.44
N LEU A 27 -10.39 17.58 13.60
CA LEU A 27 -9.95 17.68 12.21
C LEU A 27 -8.46 18.05 12.12
N ALA A 28 -7.99 18.91 13.02
CA ALA A 28 -6.57 19.23 13.13
C ALA A 28 -5.74 18.01 13.54
N LEU A 29 -6.23 17.19 14.47
CA LEU A 29 -5.60 15.91 14.83
C LEU A 29 -5.53 14.96 13.62
N LEU A 30 -6.60 14.88 12.83
CA LEU A 30 -6.67 14.04 11.64
C LEU A 30 -5.69 14.50 10.55
N LEU A 31 -5.62 15.80 10.30
CA LEU A 31 -4.68 16.39 9.35
C LEU A 31 -3.22 16.19 9.77
N THR A 32 -2.90 16.43 11.04
CA THR A 32 -1.55 16.21 11.59
C THR A 32 -1.16 14.74 11.53
N PHE A 33 -2.09 13.82 11.81
CA PHE A 33 -1.90 12.39 11.63
C PHE A 33 -1.58 12.05 10.16
N HIS A 34 -2.31 12.61 9.19
CA HIS A 34 -2.02 12.39 7.76
C HIS A 34 -0.65 12.91 7.34
N ILE A 35 -0.25 14.09 7.82
CA ILE A 35 1.09 14.65 7.57
C ILE A 35 2.15 13.72 8.18
N ALA A 36 1.95 13.26 9.42
CA ALA A 36 2.88 12.36 10.08
C ALA A 36 3.02 11.01 9.35
N VAL A 37 1.91 10.41 8.92
CA VAL A 37 1.91 9.17 8.12
C VAL A 37 2.63 9.38 6.80
N THR A 38 2.33 10.46 6.08
CA THR A 38 2.95 10.77 4.79
C THR A 38 4.45 11.01 4.97
N MET A 39 4.83 11.76 6.00
CA MET A 39 6.23 12.01 6.34
C MET A 39 6.96 10.72 6.70
N THR A 40 6.33 9.86 7.49
CA THR A 40 6.87 8.54 7.85
C THR A 40 7.02 7.67 6.62
N ALA A 41 6.05 7.68 5.69
CA ALA A 41 6.13 6.96 4.42
C ALA A 41 7.27 7.47 3.53
N LEU A 42 7.50 8.79 3.50
CA LEU A 42 8.62 9.40 2.77
C LEU A 42 9.98 9.04 3.36
N MET A 43 10.15 9.12 4.69
CA MET A 43 11.38 8.68 5.36
C MET A 43 11.63 7.18 5.21
N THR A 44 10.58 6.38 5.19
CA THR A 44 10.61 4.91 5.11
C THR A 44 11.01 4.38 3.73
N ARG A 45 11.16 5.25 2.71
CA ARG A 45 11.47 4.86 1.33
C ARG A 45 12.75 4.01 1.19
N ASN A 46 13.65 4.05 2.17
CA ASN A 46 14.87 3.23 2.20
C ASN A 46 14.68 1.83 2.82
N HIS A 47 13.58 1.57 3.55
CA HIS A 47 13.36 0.34 4.30
C HIS A 47 12.01 -0.31 3.95
N ALA A 48 12.04 -1.26 3.00
CA ALA A 48 10.86 -2.02 2.56
C ALA A 48 10.06 -2.68 3.71
N ASN A 49 10.74 -3.10 4.78
CA ASN A 49 10.08 -3.69 5.96
C ASN A 49 9.19 -2.67 6.70
N PHE A 50 9.66 -1.44 6.88
CA PHE A 50 8.87 -0.38 7.51
C PHE A 50 7.66 0.00 6.65
N GLN A 51 7.80 -0.08 5.33
CA GLN A 51 6.70 0.18 4.40
C GLN A 51 5.55 -0.83 4.59
N ILE A 52 5.88 -2.11 4.84
CA ILE A 52 4.89 -3.16 5.13
C ILE A 52 4.17 -2.88 6.47
N ILE A 53 4.91 -2.48 7.51
CA ILE A 53 4.32 -2.13 8.81
C ILE A 53 3.38 -0.93 8.65
N LEU A 54 3.82 0.12 7.95
CA LEU A 54 3.02 1.32 7.71
C LEU A 54 1.75 1.01 6.90
N PHE A 55 1.83 0.10 5.94
CA PHE A 55 0.67 -0.42 5.20
C PHE A 55 -0.32 -1.15 6.12
N LEU A 56 0.15 -2.04 6.99
CA LEU A 56 -0.71 -2.76 7.94
C LEU A 56 -1.40 -1.79 8.91
N VAL A 57 -0.66 -0.81 9.42
CA VAL A 57 -1.21 0.25 10.27
C VAL A 57 -2.31 1.01 9.53
N LEU A 58 -2.07 1.42 8.28
CA LEU A 58 -3.08 2.14 7.48
C LEU A 58 -4.34 1.32 7.20
N LEU A 59 -4.20 0.03 6.88
CA LEU A 59 -5.36 -0.87 6.72
C LEU A 59 -6.16 -0.99 8.01
N LEU A 60 -5.46 -1.12 9.13
CA LEU A 60 -6.08 -1.22 10.45
C LEU A 60 -6.80 0.08 10.81
N LEU A 61 -6.24 1.25 10.50
CA LEU A 61 -6.94 2.53 10.66
C LEU A 61 -8.19 2.62 9.77
N VAL A 62 -8.10 2.22 8.49
CA VAL A 62 -9.27 2.20 7.60
C VAL A 62 -10.36 1.28 8.13
N TYR A 63 -9.98 0.13 8.69
CA TYR A 63 -10.91 -0.80 9.32
C TYR A 63 -11.58 -0.21 10.57
N PHE A 64 -10.81 0.45 11.44
CA PHE A 64 -11.35 1.11 12.62
C PHE A 64 -12.15 2.37 12.34
N THR A 65 -12.11 2.91 11.11
CA THR A 65 -12.90 4.06 10.68
C THR A 65 -14.39 3.91 11.00
N GLU A 66 -14.96 2.72 10.77
CA GLU A 66 -16.38 2.45 11.01
C GLU A 66 -16.71 2.53 12.51
N THR A 67 -15.88 1.90 13.35
CA THR A 67 -16.02 1.96 14.80
C THR A 67 -15.83 3.38 15.35
N ILE A 68 -14.84 4.12 14.84
CA ILE A 68 -14.61 5.53 15.21
C ILE A 68 -15.82 6.37 14.82
N ASN A 69 -16.39 6.13 13.64
CA ASN A 69 -17.57 6.85 13.16
C ASN A 69 -18.79 6.59 14.04
N GLU A 70 -19.06 5.35 14.46
CA GLU A 70 -20.17 5.05 15.38
C GLU A 70 -19.97 5.70 16.75
N VAL A 71 -18.76 5.63 17.31
CA VAL A 71 -18.45 6.25 18.60
C VAL A 71 -18.56 7.77 18.53
N ALA A 72 -18.09 8.38 17.44
CA ALA A 72 -18.17 9.81 17.20
C ALA A 72 -19.60 10.27 16.87
N ALA A 73 -20.41 9.44 16.20
CA ALA A 73 -21.82 9.67 15.98
C ALA A 73 -22.63 9.56 17.28
N THR A 74 -22.21 8.71 18.22
CA THR A 74 -22.85 8.61 19.55
C THR A 74 -22.46 9.77 20.47
N ASN A 75 -21.21 10.20 20.41
CA ASN A 75 -20.64 11.28 21.23
C ASN A 75 -20.51 12.60 20.47
N TRP A 76 -21.36 12.82 19.46
CA TRP A 76 -21.25 13.94 18.53
C TRP A 76 -21.17 15.29 19.25
N MET A 77 -21.93 15.50 20.33
CA MET A 77 -21.91 16.73 21.13
C MET A 77 -20.56 17.05 21.79
N VAL A 78 -19.73 16.05 22.08
CA VAL A 78 -18.42 16.23 22.72
C VAL A 78 -17.33 16.42 21.66
N PHE A 79 -17.53 15.82 20.48
CA PHE A 79 -16.54 15.78 19.41
C PHE A 79 -16.67 16.92 18.40
N SER A 80 -17.87 17.45 18.20
CA SER A 80 -18.15 18.45 17.17
C SER A 80 -19.38 19.28 17.53
N ARG A 81 -19.39 20.55 17.13
CA ARG A 81 -20.60 21.41 17.26
C ARG A 81 -21.71 21.00 16.27
N GLN A 82 -21.39 20.17 15.27
CA GLN A 82 -22.31 19.69 14.24
C GLN A 82 -22.19 18.17 14.04
N GLN A 83 -23.30 17.49 13.71
CA GLN A 83 -23.31 16.05 13.49
C GLN A 83 -22.69 15.69 12.12
N TYR A 84 -21.36 15.68 12.03
CA TYR A 84 -20.60 15.28 10.84
C TYR A 84 -20.54 13.75 10.65
N PHE A 85 -20.73 13.01 11.74
CA PHE A 85 -20.68 11.55 11.77
C PHE A 85 -22.10 11.02 11.56
N ASP A 86 -22.35 10.51 10.36
CA ASP A 86 -23.60 9.85 9.97
C ASP A 86 -23.38 8.33 9.97
N SER A 87 -24.43 7.53 10.16
CA SER A 87 -24.36 6.05 10.13
C SER A 87 -23.79 5.49 8.82
N LYS A 88 -23.83 6.28 7.74
CA LYS A 88 -23.24 5.93 6.44
C LYS A 88 -21.71 6.04 6.42
N GLY A 89 -21.10 6.73 7.39
CA GLY A 89 -19.65 6.94 7.45
C GLY A 89 -19.07 7.69 6.25
N LEU A 90 -19.89 8.42 5.48
CA LEU A 90 -19.47 9.05 4.23
C LEU A 90 -18.41 10.12 4.45
N PHE A 91 -18.59 10.97 5.47
CA PHE A 91 -17.63 12.01 5.84
C PHE A 91 -16.26 11.42 6.19
N ILE A 92 -16.24 10.49 7.15
CA ILE A 92 -15.00 9.88 7.58
C ILE A 92 -14.38 9.09 6.41
N SER A 93 -15.17 8.39 5.61
CA SER A 93 -14.65 7.63 4.48
C SER A 93 -14.00 8.53 3.41
N ILE A 94 -14.57 9.70 3.13
CA ILE A 94 -14.00 10.63 2.15
C ILE A 94 -12.79 11.36 2.73
N VAL A 95 -12.91 11.94 3.93
CA VAL A 95 -11.85 12.80 4.48
C VAL A 95 -10.69 11.98 5.03
N PHE A 96 -10.97 10.82 5.62
CA PHE A 96 -9.97 9.94 6.23
C PHE A 96 -9.56 8.81 5.27
N SER A 97 -10.52 8.06 4.70
CA SER A 97 -10.15 6.88 3.90
C SER A 97 -9.62 7.24 2.51
N THR A 98 -10.07 8.30 1.84
CA THR A 98 -9.54 8.66 0.49
C THR A 98 -8.02 8.89 0.46
N PRO A 99 -7.43 9.77 1.28
CA PRO A 99 -5.97 9.98 1.28
C PRO A 99 -5.22 8.73 1.75
N ILE A 100 -5.76 7.98 2.73
CA ILE A 100 -5.15 6.73 3.19
C ILE A 100 -5.16 5.67 2.08
N LEU A 101 -6.28 5.49 1.38
CA LEU A 101 -6.44 4.55 0.28
C LEU A 101 -5.53 4.92 -0.89
N MET A 102 -5.38 6.20 -1.20
CA MET A 102 -4.46 6.65 -2.23
C MET A 102 -3.01 6.29 -1.89
N ASN A 103 -2.58 6.55 -0.64
CA ASN A 103 -1.27 6.12 -0.15
C ASN A 103 -1.12 4.59 -0.17
N CYS A 104 -2.17 3.87 0.23
CA CYS A 104 -2.26 2.42 0.21
C CYS A 104 -2.03 1.86 -1.20
N MET A 105 -2.71 2.42 -2.20
CA MET A 105 -2.61 2.03 -3.61
C MET A 105 -1.20 2.24 -4.16
N ILE A 106 -0.56 3.36 -3.85
CA ILE A 106 0.83 3.66 -4.25
C ILE A 106 1.81 2.67 -3.62
N MET A 107 1.63 2.34 -2.34
CA MET A 107 2.47 1.37 -1.65
C MET A 107 2.30 -0.05 -2.21
N VAL A 108 1.07 -0.48 -2.46
CA VAL A 108 0.78 -1.80 -3.06
C VAL A 108 1.40 -1.89 -4.46
N ALA A 109 1.24 -0.86 -5.28
CA ALA A 109 1.89 -0.81 -6.60
C ALA A 109 3.41 -0.95 -6.47
N SER A 110 4.03 -0.14 -5.60
CA SER A 110 5.48 -0.17 -5.36
C SER A 110 5.97 -1.52 -4.85
N TRP A 111 5.22 -2.17 -3.96
CA TRP A 111 5.52 -3.49 -3.44
C TRP A 111 5.37 -4.58 -4.50
N LEU A 112 4.32 -4.53 -5.33
CA LEU A 112 4.14 -5.45 -6.45
C LEU A 112 5.27 -5.33 -7.47
N TYR A 113 5.73 -4.10 -7.75
CA TYR A 113 6.90 -3.89 -8.60
C TYR A 113 8.17 -4.48 -7.97
N GLN A 114 8.42 -4.25 -6.67
CA GLN A 114 9.58 -4.81 -5.97
C GLN A 114 9.52 -6.34 -5.88
N SER A 115 8.37 -6.93 -5.56
CA SER A 115 8.15 -8.37 -5.50
C SER A 115 8.38 -9.02 -6.87
N SER A 116 7.93 -8.38 -7.94
CA SER A 116 8.19 -8.81 -9.32
C SER A 116 9.69 -8.74 -9.68
N GLN A 117 10.39 -7.69 -9.25
CA GLN A 117 11.85 -7.56 -9.41
C GLN A 117 12.62 -8.62 -8.60
N LEU A 118 12.19 -8.92 -7.38
CA LEU A 118 12.77 -9.97 -6.56
C LEU A 118 12.53 -11.35 -7.18
N MET A 119 11.32 -11.64 -7.64
CA MET A 119 11.02 -12.92 -8.27
C MET A 119 11.78 -13.11 -9.59
N THR A 120 11.92 -12.04 -10.39
CA THR A 120 12.70 -12.10 -11.63
C THR A 120 14.20 -12.20 -11.36
N SER A 121 14.73 -11.49 -10.37
CA SER A 121 16.15 -11.62 -9.97
C SER A 121 16.46 -13.00 -9.40
N LEU A 122 15.56 -13.59 -8.59
CA LEU A 122 15.69 -14.95 -8.08
C LEU A 122 15.61 -15.98 -9.22
N LYS A 123 14.65 -15.84 -10.15
CA LYS A 123 14.59 -16.69 -11.35
C LYS A 123 15.87 -16.58 -12.19
N ARG A 124 16.40 -15.36 -12.36
CA ARG A 124 17.64 -15.12 -13.11
C ARG A 124 18.86 -15.69 -12.40
N ALA A 125 18.92 -15.59 -11.07
CA ALA A 125 19.97 -16.18 -10.25
C ALA A 125 19.92 -17.71 -10.29
N GLN A 126 18.72 -18.31 -10.17
CA GLN A 126 18.50 -19.75 -10.32
C GLN A 126 18.93 -20.24 -11.71
N LEU A 127 18.55 -19.54 -12.78
CA LEU A 127 18.96 -19.88 -14.15
C LEU A 127 20.48 -19.79 -14.33
N ARG A 128 21.12 -18.75 -13.79
CA ARG A 128 22.57 -18.58 -13.84
C ARG A 128 23.29 -19.69 -13.07
N GLN A 129 22.75 -20.11 -11.92
CA GLN A 129 23.30 -21.20 -11.13
C GLN A 129 23.14 -22.55 -11.85
N GLN A 130 21.99 -22.80 -12.49
CA GLN A 130 21.78 -23.98 -13.33
C GLN A 130 22.72 -24.02 -14.54
N ALA A 131 22.94 -22.89 -15.22
CA ALA A 131 23.86 -22.80 -16.35
C ALA A 131 25.31 -23.11 -15.93
N LYS A 132 25.76 -22.56 -14.79
CA LYS A 132 27.08 -22.83 -14.22
C LYS A 132 27.25 -24.31 -13.84
N ASN A 133 26.22 -24.93 -13.25
CA ASN A 133 26.26 -26.35 -12.90
C ASN A 133 26.35 -27.24 -14.15
N ARG A 134 25.65 -26.89 -15.23
CA ARG A 134 25.72 -27.64 -16.51
C ARG A 134 27.09 -27.54 -17.17
N GLN A 135 27.72 -26.37 -17.16
CA GLN A 135 29.07 -26.18 -17.69
C GLN A 135 30.10 -26.98 -16.89
N SER A 136 30.05 -26.88 -15.56
CA SER A 136 30.94 -27.66 -14.68
C SER A 136 30.80 -29.17 -14.94
N ASN A 137 29.58 -29.67 -15.09
CA ASN A 137 29.35 -31.11 -15.32
C ASN A 137 29.81 -31.55 -16.73
N GLY A 138 29.72 -30.68 -17.73
CA GLY A 138 30.23 -30.94 -19.09
C GLY A 138 31.76 -30.99 -19.16
N ASP A 139 32.45 -30.09 -18.46
CA ASP A 139 33.92 -30.08 -18.40
C ASP A 139 34.46 -31.30 -17.64
N LEU A 140 33.81 -31.70 -16.55
CA LEU A 140 34.13 -32.91 -15.80
C LEU A 140 33.95 -34.19 -16.65
N SER A 141 32.89 -34.24 -17.46
CA SER A 141 32.64 -35.38 -18.36
C SER A 141 33.70 -35.46 -19.48
N ASN A 142 34.10 -34.34 -20.07
CA ASN A 142 35.14 -34.30 -21.10
C ASN A 142 36.53 -34.65 -20.56
N ALA A 143 36.88 -34.16 -19.36
CA ALA A 143 38.15 -34.48 -18.72
C ALA A 143 38.27 -35.98 -18.41
N ASN A 144 37.17 -36.60 -17.96
CA ASN A 144 37.14 -38.03 -17.64
C ASN A 144 37.22 -38.92 -18.89
N ASP A 145 36.59 -38.49 -20.00
CA ASP A 145 36.69 -39.20 -21.30
C ASP A 145 38.13 -39.16 -21.85
N ASN A 146 38.78 -37.99 -21.83
CA ASN A 146 40.19 -37.88 -22.25
C ASN A 146 41.13 -38.72 -21.39
N THR A 147 40.90 -38.78 -20.08
CA THR A 147 41.71 -39.59 -19.15
C THR A 147 41.55 -41.08 -19.40
N ASN A 148 40.34 -41.55 -19.74
CA ASN A 148 40.11 -42.95 -20.08
C ASN A 148 40.73 -43.35 -21.41
N ARG A 149 40.72 -42.47 -22.41
CA ARG A 149 41.36 -42.71 -23.71
C ARG A 149 42.88 -42.87 -23.58
N GLN A 150 43.53 -42.03 -22.78
CA GLN A 150 44.98 -42.13 -22.53
C GLN A 150 45.41 -43.39 -21.76
N LYS A 151 44.50 -44.08 -21.07
CA LYS A 151 44.79 -45.36 -20.38
C LYS A 151 44.64 -46.58 -21.28
N GLN A 152 44.02 -46.43 -22.46
CA GLN A 152 43.82 -47.52 -23.42
C GLN A 152 44.91 -47.58 -24.50
N GLU A 153 45.77 -46.56 -24.59
CA GLU A 153 46.99 -46.53 -25.40
C GLU A 153 48.22 -46.98 -24.58
#